data_AF-A0A2V6ME12-F1
#
_entry.id   AF-A0A2V6ME12-F1
#
_cell.length_a   1.000
_cell.length_b   1.000
_cell.length_c   1.000
_cell.angle_alpha   90.00
_cell.angle_beta   90.00
_cell.angle_gamma   90.00
#
_symmetry.space_group_name_H-M   'P 1'
#
loop_
_entity.id
_entity.type
_entity.pdbx_description
1 polymer ?
#
loop_
_entity_poly.entity_id
_entity_poly.type
_entity_poly.pdbx_seq_one_letter_code
_entity_poly.pdbx_strand_id
1 'polypeptide(L)'
;MNPDLVGRDENGKVNTVRYEAVNAMLLNEFLKEHRKVQEQAATILRLEKDMQMVVAHLKEQDSRIQKVSAQLELAKAPAQLVTNNQ
;
A
#
# COMPACT_ATOMS: atom_id res chain seq x y z
N MET A 1 -0.66 6.69 -29.53
CA MET A 1 -1.61 6.73 -30.67
C MET A 1 -0.87 6.24 -31.89
N ASN A 2 -1.35 5.19 -32.57
CA ASN A 2 -0.71 4.71 -33.81
C ASN A 2 -1.18 5.58 -35.00
N PRO A 3 -0.28 6.27 -35.74
CA PRO A 3 -0.65 7.08 -36.90
C PRO A 3 -1.28 6.28 -38.06
N ASP A 4 -1.10 4.95 -38.11
CA ASP A 4 -1.67 4.07 -39.15
C ASP A 4 -3.20 3.88 -39.00
N LEU A 5 -3.77 4.33 -37.89
CA LEU A 5 -5.22 4.29 -37.64
C LEU A 5 -5.99 5.35 -38.43
N VAL A 6 -5.26 6.25 -39.09
CA VAL A 6 -5.77 7.42 -39.78
C VAL A 6 -5.72 7.19 -41.29
N GLY A 7 -6.88 6.96 -41.89
CA GLY A 7 -7.03 6.94 -43.34
C GLY A 7 -6.87 8.35 -43.90
N ARG A 8 -5.88 8.54 -44.78
CA ARG A 8 -5.63 9.80 -45.49
C ARG A 8 -6.10 9.68 -46.94
N ASP A 9 -6.58 10.78 -47.50
CA ASP A 9 -6.90 10.87 -48.93
C ASP A 9 -5.65 11.09 -49.80
N GLU A 10 -5.86 11.18 -51.12
CA GLU A 10 -4.81 11.39 -52.13
C GLU A 10 -4.00 12.68 -51.91
N ASN A 11 -4.55 13.64 -51.14
CA ASN A 11 -3.89 14.90 -50.77
C ASN A 11 -3.24 14.84 -49.38
N GLY A 12 -3.21 13.67 -48.73
CA GLY A 12 -2.64 13.46 -47.41
C GLY A 12 -3.50 13.98 -46.25
N LYS A 13 -4.74 14.41 -46.51
CA LYS A 13 -5.67 14.94 -45.50
C LYS A 13 -6.41 13.79 -44.83
N VAL A 14 -6.58 13.88 -43.51
CA VAL A 14 -7.26 12.87 -42.70
C VAL A 14 -8.73 12.80 -43.06
N ASN A 15 -9.20 11.66 -43.54
CA ASN A 15 -10.60 11.47 -43.95
C ASN A 15 -11.38 10.49 -43.08
N THR A 16 -10.73 9.46 -42.48
CA THR A 16 -11.41 8.51 -41.58
C THR A 16 -10.48 7.99 -40.49
N VAL A 17 -11.03 7.69 -39.31
CA VAL A 17 -10.36 6.89 -38.28
C VAL A 17 -10.97 5.49 -38.32
N ARG A 18 -10.15 4.43 -38.36
CA ARG A 18 -10.64 3.04 -38.36
C ARG A 18 -11.20 2.69 -36.97
N TYR A 19 -12.49 2.95 -36.76
CA TYR A 19 -13.18 2.73 -35.49
C TYR A 19 -12.99 1.32 -34.91
N GLU A 20 -13.01 0.28 -35.74
CA GLU A 20 -12.77 -1.10 -35.29
C GLU A 20 -11.36 -1.29 -34.70
N ALA A 21 -10.34 -0.68 -35.31
CA ALA A 21 -8.97 -0.74 -34.83
C ALA A 21 -8.77 0.08 -33.54
N VAL A 22 -9.47 1.22 -33.41
CA VAL A 22 -9.50 2.02 -32.18
C VAL A 22 -10.21 1.25 -31.05
N ASN A 23 -11.31 0.57 -31.35
CA ASN A 23 -12.05 -0.23 -30.35
C ASN A 23 -11.20 -1.38 -29.81
N ALA A 24 -10.46 -2.10 -30.66
CA ALA A 24 -9.54 -3.15 -30.22
C ALA A 24 -8.40 -2.58 -29.36
N MET A 25 -7.87 -1.42 -29.71
CA MET A 25 -6.86 -0.74 -28.88
C MET A 25 -7.43 -0.28 -27.53
N LEU A 26 -8.62 0.31 -27.51
CA LEU A 26 -9.27 0.73 -26.27
C LEU A 26 -9.61 -0.46 -25.37
N LEU A 27 -10.07 -1.57 -25.94
CA LEU A 27 -10.30 -2.81 -25.19
C LEU A 27 -9.00 -3.34 -24.58
N ASN A 28 -7.89 -3.32 -25.32
CA ASN A 28 -6.60 -3.73 -24.81
C ASN A 28 -6.13 -2.84 -23.66
N GLU A 29 -6.25 -1.51 -23.80
CA GLU A 29 -5.90 -0.58 -22.73
C GLU A 29 -6.83 -0.73 -21.51
N PHE A 30 -8.13 -0.94 -21.73
CA PHE A 30 -9.09 -1.23 -20.66
C PHE A 30 -8.72 -2.50 -19.89
N LEU A 31 -8.38 -3.59 -20.60
CA LEU A 31 -7.96 -4.85 -19.98
C LEU A 31 -6.65 -4.70 -19.20
N LYS A 32 -5.69 -3.90 -19.70
CA LYS A 32 -4.44 -3.61 -18.98
C LYS A 32 -4.71 -2.85 -17.68
N GLU A 33 -5.47 -1.75 -17.75
CA GLU A 33 -5.80 -0.96 -16.56
C GLU A 33 -6.64 -1.76 -15.58
N HIS A 34 -7.58 -2.60 -16.04
CA HIS A 34 -8.34 -3.47 -15.17
C HIS A 34 -7.45 -4.46 -14.41
N ARG A 35 -6.49 -5.11 -15.07
CA ARG A 35 -5.51 -6.00 -14.41
C ARG A 35 -4.69 -5.25 -13.37
N LYS A 36 -4.19 -4.06 -13.73
CA LYS A 36 -3.43 -3.21 -12.81
C LYS A 36 -4.24 -2.83 -11.57
N VAL A 37 -5.52 -2.51 -11.73
CA VAL A 37 -6.42 -2.23 -10.60
C VAL A 37 -6.63 -3.47 -9.74
N GLN A 38 -6.75 -4.66 -10.32
CA GLN A 38 -6.85 -5.92 -9.57
C GLN A 38 -5.57 -6.21 -8.76
N GLU A 39 -4.39 -6.01 -9.36
CA GLU A 39 -3.10 -6.18 -8.69
C GLU A 39 -2.91 -5.18 -7.55
N GLN A 40 -3.33 -3.92 -7.75
CA GLN A 40 -3.33 -2.90 -6.71
C GLN A 40 -4.28 -3.27 -5.57
N ALA A 41 -5.49 -3.73 -5.87
CA ALA A 41 -6.44 -4.18 -4.85
C ALA A 41 -5.89 -5.35 -4.00
N ALA A 42 -5.25 -6.33 -4.65
CA ALA A 42 -4.59 -7.43 -3.95
C ALA A 42 -3.44 -6.95 -3.05
N THR A 43 -2.66 -5.97 -3.51
CA THR A 43 -1.59 -5.36 -2.74
C THR A 43 -2.13 -4.59 -1.53
N ILE A 44 -3.21 -3.83 -1.70
CA ILE A 44 -3.87 -3.10 -0.62
C ILE A 44 -4.34 -4.07 0.47
N LEU A 45 -5.02 -5.17 0.11
CA LEU A 45 -5.47 -6.17 1.07
C LEU A 45 -4.32 -6.80 1.86
N ARG A 46 -3.18 -7.06 1.19
CA ARG A 46 -1.98 -7.54 1.86
C ARG A 46 -1.42 -6.51 2.84
N LEU A 47 -1.30 -5.24 2.42
CA LEU A 47 -0.80 -4.16 3.27
C LEU A 47 -1.70 -3.92 4.48
N GLU A 48 -3.03 -4.00 4.33
CA GLU A 48 -3.97 -3.90 5.45
C GLU A 48 -3.74 -5.01 6.48
N LYS A 49 -3.53 -6.25 6.03
CA LYS A 49 -3.22 -7.37 6.92
C LYS A 49 -1.88 -7.18 7.63
N ASP A 50 -0.86 -6.77 6.91
CA ASP A 50 0.48 -6.52 7.48
C ASP A 50 0.41 -5.38 8.52
N MET A 51 -0.36 -4.32 8.24
CA MET A 51 -0.58 -3.21 9.18
C MET A 51 -1.31 -3.66 10.45
N GLN A 52 -2.34 -4.50 10.34
CA GLN A 52 -3.02 -5.07 11.50
C GLN A 52 -2.07 -5.88 12.39
N MET A 53 -1.18 -6.66 11.77
CA MET A 53 -0.16 -7.43 12.49
C MET A 53 0.83 -6.53 13.22
N VAL A 54 1.31 -5.47 12.57
CA VAL A 54 2.20 -4.47 13.18
C VAL A 54 1.51 -3.78 14.36
N VAL A 55 0.25 -3.37 14.21
CA VAL A 55 -0.52 -2.75 15.30
C VAL A 55 -0.70 -3.70 16.48
N ALA A 56 -0.94 -4.99 16.23
CA ALA A 56 -1.03 -6.00 17.29
C ALA A 56 0.30 -6.15 18.04
N HIS A 57 1.42 -6.21 17.34
CA HIS A 57 2.74 -6.27 17.94
C HIS A 57 3.09 -5.01 18.75
N LEU A 58 2.71 -3.82 18.28
CA LEU A 58 2.91 -2.58 19.04
C LEU A 58 2.15 -2.60 20.38
N LYS A 59 0.89 -3.03 20.38
CA LYS A 59 0.11 -3.17 21.63
C LYS A 59 0.72 -4.19 22.60
N GLU A 60 1.28 -5.28 22.07
CA GLU A 60 2.00 -6.26 22.87
C GLU A 60 3.27 -5.65 23.49
N GLN A 61 4.03 -4.86 22.71
CA GLN A 61 5.20 -4.16 23.19
C GLN A 61 4.85 -3.14 24.28
N ASP A 62 3.79 -2.35 24.12
CA ASP A 62 3.31 -1.41 25.15
C ASP A 62 3.06 -2.13 26.48
N SER A 63 2.39 -3.28 26.43
CA SER A 63 2.10 -4.10 27.62
C SER A 63 3.38 -4.63 28.27
N ARG A 64 4.36 -5.07 27.47
CA ARG A 64 5.67 -5.53 27.98
C ARG A 64 6.45 -4.38 28.62
N ILE A 65 6.43 -3.20 28.00
CA ILE A 65 7.08 -1.99 28.54
C ILE A 65 6.45 -1.63 29.90
N GLN A 66 5.13 -1.57 29.99
CA GLN A 66 4.44 -1.28 31.26
C GLN A 66 4.83 -2.28 32.36
N LYS A 67 4.92 -3.58 32.04
CA LYS A 67 5.35 -4.61 32.97
C LYS A 67 6.79 -4.41 33.44
N VAL A 68 7.71 -4.14 32.52
CA VAL A 68 9.13 -3.90 32.86
C VAL A 68 9.27 -2.63 33.70
N SER A 69 8.56 -1.55 33.35
CA SER A 69 8.54 -0.32 34.15
C SER A 69 8.05 -0.56 35.58
N ALA A 70 6.96 -1.31 35.76
CA ALA A 70 6.46 -1.66 37.10
C ALA A 70 7.49 -2.48 37.91
N GLN A 71 8.17 -3.44 37.27
CA GLN A 71 9.22 -4.21 37.93
C GLN A 71 10.42 -3.36 38.34
N LEU A 72 10.80 -2.39 37.51
CA LEU A 72 11.90 -1.48 37.81
C LEU A 72 11.58 -0.55 39.00
N GLU A 73 10.36 -0.02 39.06
CA GLU A 73 9.91 0.79 40.19
C GLU A 73 9.88 -0.02 41.50
N LEU A 74 9.38 -1.26 41.46
CA LEU A 74 9.40 -2.17 42.62
C LEU A 74 10.82 -2.49 43.08
N ALA A 75 11.78 -2.65 42.17
CA ALA A 75 13.18 -2.91 42.50
C ALA A 75 13.88 -1.68 43.12
N LYS A 76 13.42 -0.46 42.81
CA LYS A 76 13.98 0.79 43.33
C LYS A 76 13.54 1.10 44.76
N ALA A 77 12.31 0.74 45.13
CA ALA A 77 11.76 0.97 46.47
C ALA A 77 12.61 0.40 47.64
N PRO A 78 13.08 -0.87 47.63
CA PRO A 78 13.92 -1.39 48.70
C PRO A 78 15.33 -0.80 48.72
N ALA A 79 15.87 -0.35 47.57
CA ALA A 79 17.19 0.27 47.51
C ALA A 79 17.24 1.65 48.20
N GLN A 80 16.14 2.43 48.12
CA GLN A 80 16.04 3.74 48.78
C GLN A 80 15.88 3.66 50.30
N LEU A 81 15.26 2.60 50.82
CA LEU A 81 15.12 2.38 52.26
C LEU A 81 16.46 2.05 52.94
N VAL A 82 17.41 1.46 52.21
CA VAL A 82 18.76 1.15 52.73
C VAL A 82 19.66 2.40 52.75
N THR A 83 19.45 3.37 51.86
CA THR A 83 20.28 4.59 51.78
C THR A 83 19.86 5.71 52.73
N ASN A 84 18.66 5.66 53.31
CA ASN A 84 18.11 6.74 54.15
C ASN A 84 18.34 6.53 55.66
N ASN A 85 19.13 5.51 56.03
CA ASN A 85 19.38 5.08 57.41
C ASN A 85 20.87 5.16 57.79
N GLN A 86 21.65 6.03 57.13
CA GLN A 86 23.06 6.34 57.45
C GLN A 86 23.23 7.77 57.92
#